data_AF-A0A6V8MVY4-F1
#
_entry.id   AF-A0A6V8MVY4-F1
#
_cell.length_a   1.000
_cell.length_b   1.000
_cell.length_c   1.000
_cell.angle_alpha   90.00
_cell.angle_beta   90.00
_cell.angle_gamma   90.00
#
_symmetry.space_group_name_H-M   'P 1'
#
loop_
_entity.id
_entity.type
_entity.pdbx_description
1 polymer ?
#
loop_
_entity_poly.entity_id
_entity_poly.type
_entity_poly.pdbx_seq_one_letter_code
_entity_poly.pdbx_strand_id
1 'polypeptide(L)'
;MSMLYLWHPSVSADGTVVDFILTRGDSDQVGGGSERFVSALIGALDIGAEPLKWGIKPYRCNYYSEYWEEEGWESKWDFIWRVTIHFRVQVAIQPLKLGYLGIDDIDDYSPEVESYKFEPFSCLAVGVFDSENKAKETARKVITDKELTAARREVQAADPVVQVVRVTDGAFHLRAALGSGDDKFFLGGYPELVLSFLQASGAVIHAQA
;
A
#
# COMPACT_ATOMS: atom_id res chain seq x y z
N MET A 1 22.86 -3.90 -6.71
CA MET A 1 22.74 -3.90 -5.25
C MET A 1 21.28 -3.56 -5.04
N SER A 2 20.43 -4.58 -4.89
CA SER A 2 19.01 -4.42 -4.66
C SER A 2 18.71 -3.39 -3.58
N MET A 3 17.68 -2.61 -3.79
CA MET A 3 17.20 -1.62 -2.84
C MET A 3 15.71 -1.86 -2.65
N LEU A 4 15.23 -1.76 -1.42
CA LEU A 4 13.80 -1.66 -1.17
C LEU A 4 13.50 -0.20 -0.84
N TYR A 5 12.47 0.34 -1.48
CA TYR A 5 12.02 1.70 -1.22
C TYR A 5 10.88 1.67 -0.21
N LEU A 6 11.05 2.39 0.90
CA LEU A 6 10.03 2.55 1.93
C LEU A 6 9.18 3.76 1.58
N TRP A 7 7.95 3.48 1.17
CA TRP A 7 7.01 4.50 0.74
C TRP A 7 5.91 4.74 1.76
N HIS A 8 5.68 6.03 1.97
CA HIS A 8 4.59 6.61 2.75
C HIS A 8 4.29 5.89 4.08
N PRO A 9 5.28 5.77 4.95
CA PRO A 9 5.03 5.39 6.32
C PRO A 9 3.96 6.27 6.99
N SER A 10 3.02 5.59 7.64
CA SER A 10 1.93 6.21 8.40
C SER A 10 1.82 5.54 9.75
N VAL A 11 1.40 6.32 10.75
CA VAL A 11 1.19 5.84 12.10
C VAL A 11 -0.31 5.91 12.41
N SER A 12 -0.84 4.88 13.06
CA SER A 12 -2.22 4.86 13.54
C SER A 12 -2.50 6.00 14.52
N ALA A 13 -3.77 6.36 14.69
CA ALA A 13 -4.17 7.46 15.56
C ALA A 13 -3.76 7.28 17.03
N ASP A 14 -3.65 6.03 17.50
CA ASP A 14 -3.21 5.69 18.85
C ASP A 14 -1.68 5.57 18.97
N GLY A 15 -0.93 5.72 17.88
CA GLY A 15 0.53 5.66 17.85
C GLY A 15 1.12 4.25 17.91
N THR A 16 0.31 3.19 17.87
CA THR A 16 0.79 1.81 18.16
C THR A 16 1.04 0.96 16.92
N VAL A 17 0.66 1.44 15.73
CA VAL A 17 0.79 0.71 14.48
C VAL A 17 1.43 1.59 13.43
N VAL A 18 2.48 1.08 12.79
CA VAL A 18 3.10 1.67 11.60
C VAL A 18 2.67 0.88 10.38
N ASP A 19 2.27 1.57 9.32
CA ASP A 19 1.85 1.03 8.03
C ASP A 19 2.59 1.74 6.89
N PHE A 20 3.33 0.99 6.09
CA PHE A 20 4.04 1.49 4.89
C PHE A 20 4.02 0.48 3.76
N ILE A 21 4.47 0.95 2.60
CA ILE A 21 4.60 0.17 1.38
C ILE A 21 6.08 -0.04 1.10
N LEU A 22 6.45 -1.26 0.75
CA LEU A 22 7.72 -1.60 0.14
C LEU A 22 7.49 -1.85 -1.35
N THR A 23 8.12 -1.05 -2.21
CA THR A 23 8.13 -1.33 -3.65
C THR A 23 9.29 -2.25 -3.99
N ARG A 24 9.17 -2.97 -5.11
CA ARG A 24 10.28 -3.72 -5.70
C ARG A 24 11.37 -2.72 -6.11
N GLY A 25 12.58 -2.89 -5.60
CA GLY A 25 13.77 -2.54 -6.39
C GLY A 25 14.33 -3.83 -6.96
N ASP A 26 15.65 -4.08 -6.89
CA ASP A 26 16.22 -5.32 -7.47
C ASP A 26 15.98 -6.61 -6.64
N SER A 27 15.04 -6.61 -5.68
CA SER A 27 14.65 -7.82 -4.93
C SER A 27 13.17 -8.08 -5.06
N ASP A 28 12.84 -9.31 -5.45
CA ASP A 28 11.48 -9.81 -5.63
C ASP A 28 10.97 -10.58 -4.40
N GLN A 29 11.72 -10.56 -3.29
CA GLN A 29 11.50 -11.46 -2.17
C GLN A 29 11.57 -10.74 -0.83
N VAL A 30 10.50 -10.89 -0.03
CA VAL A 30 10.47 -10.52 1.38
C VAL A 30 9.84 -11.69 2.15
N GLY A 31 10.67 -12.44 2.87
CA GLY A 31 10.30 -13.71 3.52
C GLY A 31 9.50 -13.57 4.82
N GLY A 32 8.33 -12.93 4.80
CA GLY A 32 7.50 -12.69 6.00
C GLY A 32 8.10 -11.72 7.04
N GLY A 33 9.41 -11.47 6.94
CA GLY A 33 10.23 -10.53 7.68
C GLY A 33 10.77 -11.12 8.98
N SER A 34 12.05 -11.50 9.04
CA SER A 34 12.70 -11.76 10.33
C SER A 34 12.72 -10.53 11.23
N GLU A 35 12.95 -10.76 12.52
CA GLU A 35 13.17 -9.70 13.50
C GLU A 35 14.28 -8.74 13.04
N ARG A 36 15.40 -9.27 12.52
CA ARG A 36 16.50 -8.46 11.98
C ARG A 36 16.03 -7.53 10.86
N PHE A 37 15.31 -8.08 9.88
CA PHE A 37 14.81 -7.30 8.76
C PHE A 37 13.81 -6.23 9.21
N VAL A 38 12.88 -6.59 10.09
CA VAL A 38 11.87 -5.66 10.61
C VAL A 38 12.52 -4.58 11.47
N SER A 39 13.54 -4.91 12.26
CA SER A 39 14.37 -3.95 13.00
C SER A 39 15.11 -3.00 12.07
N ALA A 40 15.61 -3.47 10.92
CA ALA A 40 16.24 -2.61 9.93
C ALA A 40 15.23 -1.65 9.28
N LEU A 41 14.02 -2.14 8.95
CA LEU A 41 12.94 -1.32 8.40
C LEU A 41 12.53 -0.18 9.35
N ILE A 42 12.29 -0.48 10.63
CA ILE A 42 11.93 0.56 11.61
C ILE A 42 13.10 1.52 11.90
N GLY A 43 14.34 1.01 11.86
CA GLY A 43 15.55 1.82 11.98
C GLY A 43 15.68 2.83 10.84
N ALA A 44 15.38 2.41 9.61
CA ALA A 44 15.34 3.30 8.44
C ALA A 44 14.27 4.41 8.53
N LEU A 45 13.24 4.19 9.35
CA LEU A 45 12.19 5.16 9.66
C LEU A 45 12.52 6.03 10.89
N ASP A 46 13.73 5.93 11.46
CA ASP A 46 14.14 6.59 12.71
C ASP A 46 13.25 6.21 13.92
N ILE A 47 12.66 5.01 13.91
CA ILE A 47 11.82 4.49 15.00
C ILE A 47 12.66 3.59 15.91
N GLY A 48 12.97 4.07 17.11
CA GLY A 48 13.74 3.32 18.13
C GLY A 48 12.90 2.39 19.02
N ALA A 49 11.61 2.20 18.73
CA ALA A 49 10.75 1.33 19.52
C ALA A 49 10.84 -0.13 19.06
N GLU A 50 10.82 -1.07 19.99
CA GLU A 50 10.88 -2.51 19.67
C GLU A 50 9.56 -3.00 19.06
N PRO A 51 9.60 -3.73 17.92
CA PRO A 51 8.40 -4.26 17.29
C PRO A 51 7.83 -5.43 18.11
N LEU A 52 6.53 -5.42 18.37
CA LEU A 52 5.83 -6.49 19.10
C LEU A 52 5.42 -7.64 18.17
N LYS A 53 4.89 -7.28 17.00
CA LYS A 53 4.46 -8.20 15.94
C LYS A 53 4.36 -7.43 14.63
N TRP A 54 4.45 -8.12 13.52
CA TRP A 54 4.34 -7.51 12.20
C TRP A 54 3.60 -8.42 11.22
N GLY A 55 3.23 -7.86 10.08
CA GLY A 55 2.72 -8.57 8.93
C GLY A 55 3.25 -7.93 7.66
N ILE A 56 3.71 -8.76 6.74
CA ILE A 56 4.14 -8.37 5.40
C ILE A 56 3.25 -9.12 4.43
N LYS A 57 2.46 -8.41 3.63
CA LYS A 57 1.49 -9.03 2.72
C LYS A 57 1.68 -8.52 1.29
N PRO A 58 1.59 -9.41 0.28
CA PRO A 58 1.63 -9.01 -1.12
C PRO A 58 0.37 -8.24 -1.50
N TYR A 59 0.54 -7.19 -2.29
CA TYR A 59 -0.53 -6.38 -2.86
C TYR A 59 -0.21 -6.01 -4.31
N ARG A 60 -1.26 -5.70 -5.05
CA ARG A 60 -1.23 -5.01 -6.34
C ARG A 60 -1.68 -3.56 -6.12
N CYS A 61 -0.87 -2.59 -6.52
CA CYS A 61 -1.07 -1.17 -6.21
C CYS A 61 -0.86 -0.30 -7.45
N ASN A 62 -1.73 0.69 -7.65
CA ASN A 62 -1.68 1.56 -8.82
C ASN A 62 -0.55 2.59 -8.78
N TYR A 63 -0.21 3.07 -7.58
CA TYR A 63 0.43 4.36 -7.42
C TYR A 63 1.92 4.37 -7.78
N TYR A 64 2.58 3.21 -7.74
CA TYR A 64 4.02 3.09 -7.95
C TYR A 64 4.41 2.43 -9.26
N SER A 65 3.43 2.13 -10.12
CA SER A 65 3.74 1.37 -11.34
C SER A 65 4.60 2.19 -12.30
N GLU A 66 5.75 1.65 -12.69
CA GLU A 66 6.62 2.30 -13.70
C GLU A 66 5.96 2.37 -15.08
N TYR A 67 5.06 1.43 -15.38
CA TYR A 67 4.44 1.25 -16.69
C TYR A 67 2.95 1.64 -16.71
N TRP A 68 2.53 2.55 -15.83
CA TRP A 68 1.11 2.88 -15.63
C TRP A 68 0.38 3.41 -16.87
N GLU A 69 1.12 3.97 -17.84
CA GLU A 69 0.58 4.46 -19.12
C GLU A 69 0.37 3.34 -20.14
N GLU A 70 0.97 2.16 -19.92
CA GLU A 70 0.84 1.02 -20.82
C GLU A 70 -0.55 0.37 -20.72
N GLU A 71 -0.97 -0.28 -21.80
CA GLU A 71 -2.23 -1.02 -21.81
C GLU A 71 -2.11 -2.32 -21.00
N GLY A 72 -3.16 -2.63 -20.24
CA GLY A 72 -3.22 -3.84 -19.43
C GLY A 72 -3.31 -3.53 -17.93
N TRP A 73 -4.02 -4.37 -17.19
CA TRP A 73 -4.17 -4.18 -15.76
C TRP A 73 -2.84 -4.44 -15.02
N GLU A 74 -2.03 -5.39 -15.48
CA GLU A 74 -0.73 -5.72 -14.87
C GLU A 74 0.20 -4.51 -14.84
N SER A 75 0.23 -3.72 -15.92
CA SER A 75 1.04 -2.51 -16.03
C SER A 75 0.50 -1.35 -15.19
N LYS A 76 -0.80 -1.35 -14.87
CA LYS A 76 -1.37 -0.34 -13.96
C LYS A 76 -1.19 -0.71 -12.50
N TRP A 77 -1.23 -2.00 -12.18
CA TRP A 77 -1.28 -2.51 -10.82
C TRP A 77 0.00 -3.28 -10.49
N ASP A 78 1.06 -2.53 -10.17
CA ASP A 78 2.35 -3.14 -9.87
C ASP A 78 2.35 -3.84 -8.50
N PHE A 79 3.24 -4.81 -8.36
CA PHE A 79 3.40 -5.59 -7.15
C PHE A 79 4.15 -4.83 -6.07
N ILE A 80 3.62 -4.86 -4.85
CA ILE A 80 4.22 -4.26 -3.66
C ILE A 80 4.05 -5.19 -2.44
N TRP A 81 4.79 -4.91 -1.37
CA TRP A 81 4.47 -5.43 -0.05
C TRP A 81 3.90 -4.34 0.85
N ARG A 82 2.75 -4.61 1.47
CA ARG A 82 2.23 -3.79 2.56
C ARG A 82 2.78 -4.33 3.87
N VAL A 83 3.46 -3.47 4.62
CA VAL A 83 4.06 -3.81 5.91
C VAL A 83 3.28 -3.13 7.01
N THR A 84 2.86 -3.90 8.00
CA THR A 84 2.22 -3.41 9.22
C THR A 84 3.02 -3.87 10.43
N ILE A 85 3.46 -2.96 11.28
CA ILE A 85 4.26 -3.24 12.48
C ILE A 85 3.52 -2.69 13.69
N HIS A 86 3.34 -3.52 14.72
CA HIS A 86 2.70 -3.14 15.97
C HIS A 86 3.75 -2.94 17.06
N PHE A 87 3.53 -1.96 17.92
CA PHE A 87 4.39 -1.61 19.05
C PHE A 87 3.60 -1.67 20.35
N ARG A 88 4.31 -1.89 21.47
CA ARG A 88 3.74 -1.76 22.82
C ARG A 88 3.61 -0.30 23.26
N VAL A 89 4.49 0.55 22.74
CA VAL A 89 4.59 1.97 23.08
C VAL A 89 4.19 2.81 21.88
N GLN A 90 3.79 4.06 22.13
CA GLN A 90 3.48 5.00 21.07
C GLN A 90 4.75 5.40 20.33
N VAL A 91 4.72 5.33 19.00
CA VAL A 91 5.77 5.87 18.13
C VAL A 91 5.37 7.24 17.60
N ALA A 92 6.36 8.08 17.31
CA ALA A 92 6.12 9.46 16.89
C ALA A 92 5.35 9.52 15.56
N ILE A 93 4.25 10.29 15.55
CA ILE A 93 3.47 10.60 14.35
C ILE A 93 4.12 11.81 13.69
N GLN A 94 5.21 11.58 12.96
CA GLN A 94 5.83 12.59 12.11
C GLN A 94 5.71 12.15 10.63
N PRO A 95 5.83 13.07 9.65
CA PRO A 95 6.11 12.67 8.28
C PRO A 95 7.41 11.86 8.29
N LEU A 96 7.27 10.54 8.26
CA LEU A 96 8.39 9.62 8.31
C LEU A 96 9.10 9.71 6.95
N LYS A 97 10.44 9.74 6.97
CA LYS A 97 11.25 9.93 5.76
C LYS A 97 10.89 8.87 4.71
N LEU A 98 10.92 9.26 3.43
CA LEU A 98 11.11 8.27 2.38
C LEU A 98 12.49 7.65 2.61
N GLY A 99 12.51 6.33 2.72
CA GLY A 99 13.70 5.57 3.10
C GLY A 99 14.13 4.62 2.01
N TYR A 100 15.42 4.33 1.97
CA TYR A 100 15.99 3.24 1.17
C TYR A 100 16.59 2.23 2.14
N LEU A 101 16.35 0.95 1.93
CA LEU A 101 17.02 -0.11 2.67
C LEU A 101 17.91 -0.92 1.71
N GLY A 102 19.20 -1.02 2.06
CA GLY A 102 20.17 -1.85 1.34
C GLY A 102 20.09 -3.33 1.73
N ILE A 103 20.54 -4.22 0.84
CA ILE A 103 20.39 -5.70 0.94
C ILE A 103 20.96 -6.34 2.19
N ASP A 104 22.03 -5.81 2.79
CA ASP A 104 22.79 -6.59 3.80
C ASP A 104 21.92 -6.99 5.03
N ASP A 105 20.77 -6.34 5.19
CA ASP A 105 19.75 -6.60 6.22
C ASP A 105 18.50 -7.35 5.71
N ILE A 106 18.39 -7.63 4.41
CA ILE A 106 17.28 -8.39 3.81
C ILE A 106 17.40 -9.85 4.24
N ASP A 107 16.25 -10.42 4.60
CA ASP A 107 16.11 -11.80 5.01
C ASP A 107 16.28 -12.72 3.80
N ASP A 108 17.52 -13.07 3.49
CA ASP A 108 17.81 -14.11 2.50
C ASP A 108 17.23 -15.45 3.01
N TYR A 109 16.30 -15.99 2.22
CA TYR A 109 15.67 -17.31 2.34
C TYR A 109 14.54 -17.50 3.37
N SER A 110 13.30 -17.45 2.87
CA SER A 110 12.26 -18.41 3.27
C SER A 110 11.93 -19.31 2.08
N PRO A 111 11.97 -20.66 2.21
CA PRO A 111 11.60 -21.60 1.15
C PRO A 111 10.10 -21.58 0.76
N GLU A 112 9.30 -20.66 1.31
CA GLU A 112 7.88 -20.47 0.99
C GLU A 112 7.64 -19.40 -0.10
N VAL A 113 8.71 -18.77 -0.62
CA VAL A 113 8.60 -17.56 -1.47
C VAL A 113 8.50 -17.91 -2.96
N GLU A 114 7.32 -18.41 -3.34
CA GLU A 114 6.75 -18.24 -4.69
C GLU A 114 5.38 -17.55 -4.62
N SER A 115 4.98 -17.00 -3.47
CA SER A 115 3.62 -16.48 -3.22
C SER A 115 3.17 -15.33 -4.14
N TYR A 116 4.10 -14.56 -4.72
CA TYR A 116 3.76 -13.49 -5.67
C TYR A 116 3.36 -14.03 -7.05
N LYS A 117 3.58 -15.32 -7.32
CA LYS A 117 3.12 -16.01 -8.54
C LYS A 117 1.73 -16.63 -8.38
N PHE A 118 1.17 -16.62 -7.17
CA PHE A 118 -0.09 -17.29 -6.88
C PHE A 118 -1.17 -16.26 -6.57
N GLU A 119 -2.10 -16.14 -7.50
CA GLU A 119 -3.39 -15.52 -7.26
C GLU A 119 -4.16 -16.27 -6.16
N PRO A 120 -5.07 -15.59 -5.43
CA PRO A 120 -5.51 -14.20 -5.62
C PRO A 120 -4.62 -13.16 -4.91
N PHE A 121 -4.43 -12.00 -5.54
CA PHE A 121 -3.70 -10.87 -4.96
C PHE A 121 -4.65 -9.89 -4.28
N SER A 122 -4.23 -9.29 -3.16
CA SER A 122 -4.94 -8.17 -2.58
C SER A 122 -4.72 -6.90 -3.42
N CYS A 123 -5.76 -6.08 -3.59
CA CYS A 123 -5.71 -4.85 -4.37
C CYS A 123 -5.75 -3.62 -3.46
N LEU A 124 -4.82 -2.68 -3.67
CA LEU A 124 -4.73 -1.43 -2.94
C LEU A 124 -4.78 -0.26 -3.93
N ALA A 125 -5.89 0.47 -3.93
CA ALA A 125 -6.00 1.73 -4.66
C ALA A 125 -5.50 2.88 -3.79
N VAL A 126 -4.62 3.71 -4.34
CA VAL A 126 -4.05 4.88 -3.67
C VAL A 126 -4.26 6.13 -4.53
N GLY A 127 -4.73 7.20 -3.90
CA GLY A 127 -4.83 8.52 -4.50
C GLY A 127 -4.38 9.61 -3.53
N VAL A 128 -3.65 10.60 -4.02
CA VAL A 128 -3.07 11.69 -3.23
C VAL A 128 -3.87 12.97 -3.41
N PHE A 129 -4.20 13.60 -2.29
CA PHE A 129 -4.94 14.85 -2.22
C PHE A 129 -4.11 15.92 -1.53
N ASP A 130 -4.32 17.17 -1.95
CA ASP A 130 -3.82 18.38 -1.32
C ASP A 130 -4.60 18.79 -0.05
N SER A 131 -5.71 18.10 0.23
CA SER A 131 -6.65 18.45 1.28
C SER A 131 -7.16 17.23 2.03
N GLU A 132 -6.96 17.22 3.35
CA GLU A 132 -7.47 16.17 4.25
C GLU A 132 -8.99 16.03 4.16
N ASN A 133 -9.71 17.16 4.05
CA ASN A 133 -11.17 17.15 3.98
C ASN A 133 -11.66 16.52 2.68
N LYS A 134 -11.04 16.84 1.53
CA LYS A 134 -11.36 16.19 0.26
C LYS A 134 -11.05 14.70 0.32
N ALA A 135 -9.88 14.32 0.83
CA ALA A 135 -9.53 12.91 0.99
C ALA A 135 -10.56 12.14 1.84
N LYS A 136 -10.99 12.72 2.98
CA LYS A 136 -12.01 12.12 3.87
C LYS A 136 -13.39 12.05 3.21
N GLU A 137 -13.79 13.08 2.46
CA GLU A 137 -15.06 13.06 1.74
C GLU A 137 -15.05 11.99 0.65
N THR A 138 -13.99 11.94 -0.16
CA THR A 138 -13.82 10.91 -1.20
C THR A 138 -13.76 9.52 -0.60
N ALA A 139 -13.08 9.33 0.54
CA ALA A 139 -13.03 8.05 1.24
C ALA A 139 -14.42 7.54 1.65
N ARG A 140 -15.30 8.43 2.13
CA ARG A 140 -16.69 8.06 2.42
C ARG A 140 -17.43 7.65 1.15
N LYS A 141 -17.25 8.40 0.06
CA LYS A 141 -17.89 8.10 -1.22
C LYS A 141 -17.41 6.79 -1.84
N VAL A 142 -16.13 6.42 -1.71
CA VAL A 142 -15.63 5.10 -2.14
C VAL A 142 -16.42 3.95 -1.50
N ILE A 143 -16.90 4.13 -0.27
CA ILE A 143 -17.68 3.13 0.46
C ILE A 143 -19.17 3.19 0.09
N THR A 144 -19.73 4.39 -0.08
CA THR A 144 -21.19 4.60 -0.16
C THR A 144 -21.71 4.85 -1.57
N ASP A 145 -20.86 5.09 -2.55
CA ASP A 145 -21.27 5.37 -3.92
C ASP A 145 -21.97 4.14 -4.53
N LYS A 146 -23.08 4.39 -5.23
CA LYS A 146 -23.95 3.32 -5.74
C LYS A 146 -23.33 2.57 -6.91
N GLU A 147 -22.62 3.28 -7.78
CA GLU A 147 -21.97 2.70 -8.95
C GLU A 147 -20.78 1.84 -8.53
N LEU A 148 -19.93 2.37 -7.63
CA LEU A 148 -18.84 1.61 -7.03
C LEU A 148 -19.35 0.38 -6.26
N THR A 149 -20.47 0.52 -5.53
CA THR A 149 -21.09 -0.61 -4.82
C THR A 149 -21.62 -1.68 -5.77
N ALA A 150 -22.22 -1.28 -6.89
CA ALA A 150 -22.71 -2.22 -7.91
C ALA A 150 -21.54 -2.98 -8.54
N ALA A 151 -20.53 -2.27 -9.06
CA ALA A 151 -19.35 -2.88 -9.67
C ALA A 151 -18.62 -3.85 -8.71
N ARG A 152 -18.46 -3.45 -7.44
CA ARG A 152 -17.88 -4.32 -6.41
C ARG A 152 -18.65 -5.63 -6.22
N ARG A 153 -19.99 -5.57 -6.22
CA ARG A 153 -20.86 -6.75 -6.04
C ARG A 153 -20.81 -7.67 -7.26
N GLU A 154 -20.66 -7.13 -8.46
CA GLU A 154 -20.50 -7.90 -9.70
C GLU A 154 -19.25 -8.78 -9.65
N VAL A 155 -18.15 -8.25 -9.11
CA VAL A 155 -16.90 -9.00 -8.89
C VAL A 155 -16.84 -9.73 -7.54
N GLN A 156 -17.94 -9.75 -6.78
CA GLN A 156 -18.06 -10.40 -5.46
C GLN A 156 -16.98 -10.01 -4.44
N ALA A 157 -16.48 -8.78 -4.51
CA ALA A 157 -15.44 -8.31 -3.61
C ALA A 157 -15.98 -7.87 -2.25
N ALA A 158 -15.17 -8.07 -1.20
CA ALA A 158 -15.46 -7.62 0.15
C ALA A 158 -15.63 -6.09 0.22
N ASP A 159 -16.25 -5.59 1.30
CA ASP A 159 -16.35 -4.14 1.52
C ASP A 159 -14.93 -3.54 1.60
N PRO A 160 -14.67 -2.40 0.93
CA PRO A 160 -13.34 -1.83 0.90
C PRO A 160 -12.96 -1.29 2.29
N VAL A 161 -11.73 -1.55 2.71
CA VAL A 161 -11.16 -0.94 3.92
C VAL A 161 -10.42 0.32 3.51
N VAL A 162 -10.97 1.49 3.89
CA VAL A 162 -10.45 2.79 3.47
C VAL A 162 -9.79 3.52 4.65
N GLN A 163 -8.63 4.10 4.38
CA GLN A 163 -7.87 4.92 5.32
C GLN A 163 -7.45 6.22 4.65
N VAL A 164 -7.49 7.33 5.39
CA VAL A 164 -6.85 8.58 5.01
C VAL A 164 -5.64 8.78 5.91
N VAL A 165 -4.46 8.90 5.31
CA VAL A 165 -3.20 9.08 6.03
C VAL A 165 -2.52 10.36 5.57
N ARG A 166 -1.98 11.11 6.54
CA ARG A 166 -1.12 12.25 6.24
C ARG A 166 0.28 11.71 5.94
N VAL A 167 0.82 12.09 4.79
CA VAL A 167 2.14 11.66 4.32
C VAL A 167 3.15 12.79 4.42
N THR A 168 2.72 14.02 4.15
CA THR A 168 3.48 15.25 4.42
C THR A 168 2.52 16.33 4.96
N ASP A 169 3.03 17.51 5.32
CA ASP A 169 2.20 18.61 5.81
C ASP A 169 1.13 19.09 4.81
N GLY A 170 1.28 18.78 3.51
CA GLY A 170 0.34 19.15 2.45
C GLY A 170 -0.20 17.99 1.62
N ALA A 171 0.19 16.75 1.91
CA ALA A 171 -0.21 15.57 1.12
C ALA A 171 -0.91 14.51 1.96
N PHE A 172 -2.10 14.13 1.52
CA PHE A 172 -2.96 13.16 2.17
C PHE A 172 -3.26 12.02 1.21
N HIS A 173 -2.90 10.80 1.61
CA HIS A 173 -3.20 9.63 0.82
C HIS A 173 -4.52 9.05 1.28
N LEU A 174 -5.43 8.85 0.33
CA LEU A 174 -6.52 7.89 0.47
C LEU A 174 -5.95 6.53 0.05
N ARG A 175 -6.04 5.54 0.95
CA ARG A 175 -5.70 4.14 0.69
C ARG A 175 -6.97 3.31 0.82
N ALA A 176 -7.37 2.63 -0.25
CA ALA A 176 -8.52 1.75 -0.27
C ALA A 176 -8.08 0.32 -0.60
N ALA A 177 -8.14 -0.57 0.39
CA ALA A 177 -7.98 -2.00 0.14
C ALA A 177 -9.30 -2.54 -0.44
N LEU A 178 -9.30 -2.89 -1.72
CA LEU A 178 -10.51 -3.20 -2.50
C LEU A 178 -10.95 -4.68 -2.42
N GLY A 179 -10.20 -5.50 -1.69
CA GLY A 179 -10.37 -6.95 -1.64
C GLY A 179 -9.21 -7.68 -2.31
N SER A 180 -9.46 -8.92 -2.72
CA SER A 180 -8.48 -9.77 -3.39
C SER A 180 -9.12 -10.55 -4.52
N GLY A 181 -8.39 -10.77 -5.61
CA GLY A 181 -8.88 -11.55 -6.75
C GLY A 181 -7.78 -11.97 -7.72
N ASP A 182 -8.21 -12.71 -8.75
CA ASP A 182 -7.42 -13.10 -9.91
C ASP A 182 -7.49 -12.03 -11.02
N ASP A 183 -6.91 -12.30 -12.19
CA ASP A 183 -6.98 -11.46 -13.39
C ASP A 183 -8.39 -10.94 -13.68
N LYS A 184 -9.43 -11.77 -13.48
CA LYS A 184 -10.82 -11.39 -13.77
C LYS A 184 -11.32 -10.31 -12.82
N PHE A 185 -10.84 -10.27 -11.59
CA PHE A 185 -11.15 -9.17 -10.67
C PHE A 185 -10.62 -7.83 -11.19
N PHE A 186 -9.39 -7.81 -11.73
CA PHE A 186 -8.79 -6.60 -12.29
C PHE A 186 -9.42 -6.21 -13.63
N LEU A 187 -9.64 -7.18 -14.52
CA LEU A 187 -10.31 -6.99 -15.80
C LEU A 187 -11.81 -6.67 -15.67
N GLY A 188 -12.43 -7.05 -14.57
CA GLY A 188 -13.84 -6.80 -14.27
C GLY A 188 -14.18 -5.32 -14.02
N GLY A 189 -13.19 -4.43 -14.06
CA GLY A 189 -13.40 -2.99 -14.11
C GLY A 189 -13.65 -2.32 -12.76
N TYR A 190 -13.92 -3.06 -11.68
CA TYR A 190 -14.13 -2.45 -10.36
C TYR A 190 -12.90 -1.68 -9.85
N PRO A 191 -11.67 -2.24 -9.84
CA PRO A 191 -10.49 -1.47 -9.44
C PRO A 191 -10.26 -0.24 -10.32
N GLU A 192 -10.43 -0.36 -11.64
CA GLU A 192 -10.26 0.75 -12.60
C GLU A 192 -11.30 1.85 -12.39
N LEU A 193 -12.54 1.47 -12.08
CA LEU A 193 -13.61 2.42 -11.78
C LEU A 193 -13.31 3.19 -10.49
N VAL A 194 -12.75 2.53 -9.47
CA VAL A 194 -12.27 3.22 -8.26
C VAL A 194 -11.15 4.21 -8.60
N LEU A 195 -10.17 3.85 -9.44
CA LEU A 195 -9.12 4.78 -9.86
C LEU A 195 -9.69 5.99 -10.60
N SER A 196 -10.58 5.74 -11.56
CA SER A 196 -11.26 6.79 -12.32
C SER A 196 -12.05 7.72 -11.39
N PHE A 197 -12.72 7.17 -10.38
CA PHE A 197 -13.43 7.92 -9.36
C PHE A 197 -12.50 8.78 -8.50
N LEU A 198 -11.35 8.23 -8.07
CA LEU A 198 -10.34 8.97 -7.32
C LEU A 198 -9.79 10.14 -8.14
N GLN A 199 -9.43 9.89 -9.39
CA GLN A 199 -8.89 10.91 -10.30
C GLN A 199 -9.92 12.01 -10.58
N ALA A 200 -11.18 11.65 -10.86
CA ALA A 200 -12.27 12.61 -11.04
C ALA A 200 -12.56 13.44 -9.78
N SER A 201 -12.25 12.91 -8.60
CA SER A 201 -12.32 13.60 -7.32
C SER A 201 -11.11 14.52 -7.05
N GLY A 202 -10.18 14.62 -8.01
CA GLY A 202 -8.98 15.46 -7.94
C GLY A 202 -7.78 14.78 -7.28
N ALA A 203 -7.77 13.45 -7.15
CA ALA A 203 -6.61 12.72 -6.65
C ALA A 203 -5.52 12.61 -7.73
N VAL A 204 -4.26 12.72 -7.32
CA VAL A 204 -3.13 12.21 -8.10
C VAL A 204 -3.04 10.71 -7.84
N ILE A 205 -3.23 9.89 -8.88
CA ILE A 205 -3.33 8.42 -8.78
C ILE A 205 -2.04 7.70 -9.18
N HIS A 206 -0.95 8.43 -9.42
CA HIS A 206 0.35 7.86 -9.74
C HIS A 206 1.48 8.75 -9.18
N ALA A 207 2.57 8.16 -8.72
CA ALA A 207 3.72 8.87 -8.18
C ALA A 207 4.47 9.60 -9.31
N GLN A 208 4.44 10.94 -9.29
CA GLN A 208 5.23 11.73 -10.23
C GLN A 208 6.72 11.62 -9.87
N ALA A 209 7.56 11.34 -10.87
CA ALA A 209 9.02 11.32 -10.77
C ALA A 209 9.60 12.73 -10.56
#